data_AF-A0A4U6K5F8-F1
#
_entry.id   AF-A0A4U6K5F8-F1
#
_cell.length_a   1.000
_cell.length_b   1.000
_cell.length_c   1.000
_cell.angle_alpha   90.00
_cell.angle_beta   90.00
_cell.angle_gamma   90.00
#
_symmetry.space_group_name_H-M   'P 1'
#
loop_
_entity.id
_entity.type
_entity.pdbx_description
1 polymer ?
#
loop_
_entity_poly.entity_id
_entity_poly.type
_entity_poly.pdbx_seq_one_letter_code
_entity_poly.pdbx_strand_id
1 'polypeptide(L)' 'LCCGDAEMLLPTEHERLAKINDTSVEIPSTTLSALVAQQADKTPDAPALADARYQFSYREMRQQVVALAKLLRERG' A
#
# COMPACT_ATOMS: atom_id res chain seq x y z
N LEU A 1 19.29 -41.92 -5.72
CA LEU A 1 19.36 -40.56 -5.16
C LEU A 1 20.61 -39.92 -5.70
N CYS A 2 20.43 -38.91 -6.55
CA CYS A 2 21.55 -38.15 -7.08
C CYS A 2 22.05 -37.22 -5.95
N CYS A 3 23.31 -36.78 -5.98
CA CYS A 3 23.84 -35.88 -4.95
C CYS A 3 23.06 -34.56 -4.80
N GLY A 4 22.23 -34.20 -5.79
CA GLY A 4 21.35 -33.04 -5.74
C GLY A 4 20.09 -33.20 -4.88
N ASP A 5 19.76 -34.41 -4.41
CA ASP A 5 18.56 -34.68 -3.62
C ASP A 5 18.84 -34.65 -2.10
N ALA A 6 20.04 -34.27 -1.69
CA ALA A 6 20.44 -34.25 -0.29
C ALA A 6 19.83 -33.04 0.44
N GLU A 7 18.98 -33.30 1.43
CA GLU A 7 18.46 -32.29 2.34
C GLU A 7 19.59 -31.77 3.23
N MET A 8 19.88 -30.46 3.15
CA MET A 8 20.99 -29.83 3.89
C MET A 8 20.53 -29.03 5.12
N LEU A 9 19.22 -28.84 5.28
CA LEU A 9 18.66 -28.11 6.41
C LEU A 9 18.32 -29.06 7.55
N LEU A 10 18.71 -28.66 8.76
CA LEU A 10 18.28 -29.33 9.98
C LEU A 10 16.78 -29.05 10.22
N PRO A 11 16.05 -29.96 10.89
CA PRO A 11 14.65 -29.73 11.24
C PRO A 11 14.43 -28.40 12.00
N THR A 12 15.37 -28.02 12.86
CA THR A 12 15.33 -26.75 13.60
C THR A 12 15.47 -25.52 12.70
N GLU A 13 16.19 -25.64 11.59
CA GLU A 13 16.33 -24.57 10.61
C GLU A 13 15.04 -24.41 9.79
N HIS A 14 14.38 -25.54 9.45
CA HIS A 14 13.03 -25.55 8.87
C HIS A 14 12.00 -24.87 9.77
N GLU A 15 11.98 -25.20 11.07
CA GLU A 15 11.10 -24.56 12.05
C GLU A 15 11.37 -23.05 12.18
N ARG A 16 12.65 -22.65 12.16
CA ARG A 16 13.04 -21.25 12.21
C ARG A 16 12.57 -20.49 10.96
N LEU A 17 12.68 -21.09 9.78
CA LEU A 17 12.18 -20.50 8.53
C LEU A 17 10.66 -20.38 8.54
N ALA A 18 9.95 -21.41 9.02
CA ALA A 18 8.49 -21.36 9.16
C ALA A 18 8.07 -20.20 10.07
N LYS A 19 8.77 -20.01 11.20
CA LYS A 19 8.50 -18.90 12.12
C LYS A 19 8.81 -17.52 11.54
N ILE A 20 9.89 -17.39 10.75
CA ILE A 20 10.23 -16.13 10.07
C ILE A 20 9.18 -15.79 8.99
N ASN A 21 8.68 -16.81 8.29
CA ASN A 21 7.72 -16.65 7.21
C ASN A 21 6.27 -16.53 7.68
N ASP A 22 5.99 -16.69 8.98
CA ASP A 22 4.68 -16.46 9.60
C ASP A 22 4.37 -14.94 9.65
N THR A 23 4.17 -14.38 8.46
CA THR A 23 3.84 -12.97 8.21
C THR A 23 2.42 -12.81 7.70
N SER A 24 1.62 -13.89 7.77
CA SER A 24 0.23 -13.90 7.36
C SER A 24 -0.60 -13.00 8.26
N VAL A 25 -1.14 -11.94 7.66
CA VAL A 25 -2.08 -11.01 8.31
C VAL A 25 -3.26 -10.84 7.37
N GLU A 26 -4.47 -10.95 7.90
CA GLU A 26 -5.68 -10.66 7.14
C GLU A 26 -5.78 -9.15 6.88
N ILE A 27 -5.79 -8.76 5.60
CA ILE A 27 -5.93 -7.37 5.17
C ILE A 27 -7.26 -7.24 4.43
N PRO A 28 -8.06 -6.19 4.70
CA PRO A 28 -9.31 -5.98 3.99
C PRO A 28 -9.06 -5.78 2.48
N SER A 29 -9.95 -6.36 1.66
CA SER A 29 -9.94 -6.10 0.22
C SER A 29 -10.38 -4.65 -0.05
N THR A 30 -9.40 -3.79 -0.33
CA THR A 30 -9.60 -2.36 -0.58
C THR A 30 -8.60 -1.85 -1.61
N THR A 31 -8.72 -0.59 -1.99
CA THR A 31 -7.80 0.06 -2.95
C THR A 31 -7.09 1.24 -2.29
N LEU A 32 -5.93 1.61 -2.82
CA LEU A 32 -5.23 2.83 -2.41
C LEU A 32 -6.15 4.06 -2.53
N SER A 33 -6.91 4.16 -3.62
CA SER A 33 -7.89 5.22 -3.84
C SER A 33 -8.97 5.27 -2.75
N ALA A 34 -9.46 4.12 -2.29
CA ALA A 34 -10.46 4.04 -1.24
C ALA A 34 -9.87 4.44 0.13
N LEU A 35 -8.66 3.97 0.46
CA LEU A 35 -7.97 4.34 1.71
C LEU A 35 -7.67 5.85 1.79
N VAL A 36 -7.22 6.44 0.68
CA VAL A 36 -6.96 7.89 0.61
C VAL A 36 -8.25 8.70 0.72
N ALA A 37 -9.34 8.26 0.07
CA ALA A 37 -10.64 8.92 0.20
C ALA A 37 -11.15 8.87 1.65
N GLN A 38 -11.05 7.69 2.30
CA GLN A 38 -11.44 7.53 3.70
C GLN A 38 -10.62 8.43 4.64
N GLN A 39 -9.32 8.58 4.39
CA GLN A 39 -8.49 9.48 5.19
C GLN A 39 -8.87 10.95 4.96
N ALA A 40 -9.17 11.33 3.72
CA ALA A 40 -9.60 12.69 3.41
C ALA A 40 -10.94 13.05 4.07
N ASP A 41 -11.85 12.09 4.22
CA ASP A 41 -13.11 12.28 4.95
C ASP A 41 -12.89 12.45 6.46
N LYS A 42 -11.91 11.75 7.04
CA LYS A 42 -11.59 11.84 8.47
C LYS A 42 -10.92 13.16 8.85
N THR A 43 -9.99 13.63 8.02
CA THR A 43 -9.16 14.82 8.34
C THR A 43 -9.11 15.78 7.15
N PRO A 44 -10.24 16.37 6.75
CA PRO A 44 -10.33 17.07 5.47
C PRO A 44 -9.48 18.33 5.42
N ASP A 45 -9.34 19.05 6.54
CA ASP A 45 -8.65 20.34 6.58
C ASP A 45 -7.20 20.20 7.10
N ALA A 46 -6.75 18.96 7.37
CA ALA A 46 -5.37 18.68 7.75
C ALA A 46 -4.43 18.77 6.53
N PRO A 47 -3.17 19.25 6.69
CA PRO A 47 -2.22 19.34 5.59
C PRO A 47 -1.85 17.94 5.08
N ALA A 48 -1.92 17.75 3.76
CA ALA A 48 -1.73 16.46 3.10
C ALA A 48 -0.58 16.45 2.09
N LEU A 49 -0.39 17.55 1.36
CA LEU A 49 0.63 17.67 0.33
C LEU A 49 1.22 19.08 0.37
N ALA A 50 2.54 19.21 0.39
CA ALA A 50 3.20 20.51 0.37
C ALA A 50 4.52 20.44 -0.41
N ASP A 51 4.82 21.54 -1.10
CA ASP A 51 6.12 21.81 -1.71
C ASP A 51 6.51 23.28 -1.46
N ALA A 52 7.52 23.80 -2.16
CA ALA A 52 7.98 25.18 -1.99
C ALA A 52 6.96 26.25 -2.41
N ARG A 53 5.90 25.90 -3.14
CA ARG A 53 4.94 26.84 -3.75
C ARG A 53 3.49 26.55 -3.36
N TYR A 54 3.18 25.31 -2.99
CA TYR A 54 1.83 24.84 -2.74
C TYR A 54 1.74 24.13 -1.40
N GLN A 55 0.59 24.29 -0.75
CA GLN A 55 0.17 23.50 0.39
C GLN A 55 -1.31 23.17 0.20
N PHE A 56 -1.62 21.88 0.27
CA PHE A 56 -2.97 21.37 0.14
C PHE A 56 -3.38 20.63 1.39
N SER A 57 -4.59 20.91 1.84
CA SER A 57 -5.33 20.03 2.73
C SER A 57 -5.74 18.72 2.03
N TYR A 58 -6.14 17.71 2.79
CA TYR A 58 -6.67 16.46 2.22
C TYR A 58 -7.86 16.72 1.28
N ARG A 59 -8.74 17.66 1.62
CA ARG A 59 -9.89 18.06 0.80
C ARG A 59 -9.44 18.61 -0.56
N GLU A 60 -8.53 19.57 -0.55
CA GLU A 60 -8.04 20.23 -1.77
C GLU A 60 -7.26 19.24 -2.64
N MET A 61 -6.39 18.42 -2.03
CA MET A 61 -5.68 17.35 -2.73
C MET A 61 -6.67 16.40 -3.41
N ARG A 62 -7.74 15.97 -2.71
CA ARG A 62 -8.73 15.06 -3.28
C ARG A 62 -9.47 15.67 -4.46
N GLN A 63 -9.82 16.95 -4.39
CA GLN A 63 -10.45 17.67 -5.49
C GLN A 63 -9.56 17.70 -6.74
N GLN A 64 -8.27 18.00 -6.59
CA GLN A 64 -7.31 18.02 -7.70
C GLN A 64 -7.13 16.62 -8.32
N VAL A 65 -7.00 15.58 -7.49
CA VAL A 65 -6.89 14.20 -7.96
C VAL A 65 -8.13 13.78 -8.76
N VAL A 66 -9.34 14.11 -8.30
CA VAL A 66 -10.58 13.78 -9.01
C VAL A 66 -10.69 14.54 -10.32
N ALA A 67 -10.32 15.83 -10.35
CA ALA A 67 -10.30 16.63 -11.58
C ALA A 67 -9.34 16.04 -12.61
N LEU A 68 -8.11 15.71 -12.21
CA LEU A 68 -7.12 15.09 -13.08
C LEU A 68 -7.58 13.71 -13.58
N ALA A 69 -8.15 12.88 -12.71
CA ALA A 69 -8.67 11.56 -13.09
C ALA A 69 -9.78 11.66 -14.15
N LYS A 70 -10.64 12.68 -14.08
CA LYS A 70 -11.65 12.93 -15.13
C LYS A 70 -10.97 13.31 -16.45
N LEU A 71 -10.01 14.23 -16.42
CA LEU A 71 -9.25 14.63 -17.60
C LEU A 71 -8.51 13.45 -18.27
N LEU A 72 -7.93 12.54 -17.47
CA LEU A 72 -7.29 11.34 -17.99
C LEU A 72 -8.31 10.42 -18.68
N ARG A 73 -9.47 10.20 -18.05
CA ARG A 73 -10.55 9.39 -18.66
C ARG A 73 -11.07 9.99 -19.97
N GLU A 74 -11.06 11.31 -20.11
CA GLU A 74 -11.41 12.00 -21.35
C GLU A 74 -10.36 11.84 -22.45
N ARG A 75 -9.11 11.48 -22.10
CA ARG A 75 -7.98 11.36 -23.04
C ARG A 75 -7.54 9.92 -23.34
N GLY A 76 -8.07 8.93 -22.62
CA GLY A 76 -7.78 7.51 -22.82
C GLY A 76 -6.47 7.06 -22.20
#